data_AF-A0A3D4CNG9-F1
#
_entry.id   AF-A0A3D4CNG9-F1
#
_cell.length_a   1.000
_cell.length_b   1.000
_cell.length_c   1.000
_cell.angle_alpha   90.00
_cell.angle_beta   90.00
_cell.angle_gamma   90.00
#
_symmetry.space_group_name_H-M   'P 1'
#
loop_
_entity.id
_entity.type
_entity.pdbx_description
1 polymer ?
#
loop_
_entity_poly.entity_id
_entity_poly.type
_entity_poly.pdbx_seq_one_letter_code
_entity_poly.pdbx_strand_id
1 'polypeptide(L)'
;MSWKDWFKIKVTRPCNRLPDADEFWVVIKKAIPANTLIDIQGADRFFERESEVGIMYLLKRVINPFGYPDPWLMTSGGVIGASERWWKDQIESGAVEVETIVA
;
A
#
# COMPACT_ATOMS: atom_id res chain seq x y z
N MET A 1 35.49 -1.48 28.66
CA MET A 1 34.41 -1.23 27.68
C MET A 1 33.67 0.02 28.11
N SER A 2 33.50 0.98 27.20
CA SER A 2 32.91 2.30 27.49
C SER A 2 31.41 2.27 27.22
N TRP A 3 30.61 2.81 28.14
CA TRP A 3 29.15 2.95 28.04
C TRP A 3 28.66 3.70 26.78
N LYS A 4 29.55 4.44 26.09
CA LYS A 4 29.23 5.18 24.87
C LYS A 4 28.96 4.28 23.65
N ASP A 5 29.28 2.99 23.73
CA ASP A 5 29.12 2.05 22.61
C ASP A 5 27.74 1.36 22.55
N TRP A 6 26.84 1.61 23.51
CA TRP A 6 25.55 0.87 23.63
C TRP A 6 24.35 1.47 22.89
N PHE A 7 24.39 2.72 22.44
CA PHE A 7 23.24 3.36 21.79
C PHE A 7 23.56 3.89 20.39
N LYS A 8 24.00 3.00 19.48
CA LYS A 8 23.73 3.23 18.05
C LYS A 8 22.32 2.73 17.75
N ILE A 9 21.32 3.56 18.00
CA ILE A 9 19.98 3.36 17.42
C ILE A 9 20.19 3.46 15.91
N LYS A 10 20.29 2.29 15.28
CA LYS A 10 20.28 2.14 13.84
C LYS A 10 18.88 2.51 13.38
N VAL A 11 18.64 3.77 13.05
CA VAL A 11 17.45 4.22 12.32
C VAL A 11 17.60 3.65 10.91
N THR A 12 17.17 2.40 10.71
CA THR A 12 17.62 1.61 9.55
C THR A 12 16.87 1.84 8.25
N ARG A 13 15.77 2.60 8.21
CA ARG A 13 15.13 3.00 6.95
C ARG A 13 14.44 4.36 7.12
N PRO A 14 14.46 5.24 6.10
CA PRO A 14 13.50 6.35 6.06
C PRO A 14 12.10 5.75 6.19
N CYS A 15 11.22 6.40 6.95
CA CYS A 15 9.82 5.98 7.01
C CYS A 15 9.29 5.94 5.57
N ASN A 16 8.92 4.75 5.09
CA ASN A 16 8.17 4.66 3.86
C ASN A 16 6.87 5.43 4.12
N ARG A 17 6.68 6.53 3.39
CA ARG A 17 5.46 7.34 3.46
C ARG A 17 4.70 7.14 2.18
N LEU A 18 3.38 7.13 2.31
CA LEU A 18 2.51 7.22 1.15
C LEU A 18 2.84 8.52 0.40
N PRO A 19 3.13 8.46 -0.92
CA PRO A 19 3.37 9.65 -1.72
C PRO A 19 2.12 10.51 -1.80
N ASP A 20 2.31 11.82 -1.89
CA ASP A 20 1.22 12.72 -2.28
C ASP A 20 1.13 12.79 -3.80
N ALA A 21 0.67 11.71 -4.42
CA ALA A 21 0.52 11.57 -5.86
C ALA A 21 -0.69 10.69 -6.21
N ASP A 22 -1.37 11.01 -7.31
CA ASP A 22 -2.54 10.26 -7.76
C ASP A 22 -2.18 8.87 -8.27
N GLU A 23 -0.95 8.68 -8.76
CA GLU A 23 -0.43 7.40 -9.24
C GLU A 23 1.01 7.16 -8.79
N PHE A 24 1.30 5.95 -8.29
CA PHE A 24 2.65 5.56 -7.87
C PHE A 24 2.83 4.04 -7.84
N TRP A 25 4.06 3.58 -8.05
CA TRP A 25 4.42 2.17 -8.05
C TRP A 25 4.77 1.69 -6.65
N VAL A 26 4.25 0.52 -6.31
CA VAL A 26 4.53 -0.16 -5.05
C VAL A 26 4.94 -1.61 -5.28
N VAL A 27 5.78 -2.15 -4.38
CA VAL A 27 6.13 -3.56 -4.32
C VAL A 27 5.64 -4.13 -3.00
N ILE A 28 4.88 -5.21 -3.08
CA ILE A 28 4.35 -5.92 -1.91
C ILE A 28 5.46 -6.83 -1.35
N LYS A 29 5.92 -6.57 -0.12
CA LYS A 29 7.01 -7.33 0.52
C LYS A 29 6.52 -8.44 1.46
N LYS A 30 5.27 -8.38 1.88
CA LYS A 30 4.62 -9.39 2.73
C LYS A 30 3.24 -9.68 2.18
N ALA A 31 2.76 -10.91 2.34
CA ALA A 31 1.39 -11.25 1.99
C ALA A 31 0.45 -10.34 2.80
N ILE A 32 -0.40 -9.61 2.09
CA ILE A 32 -1.39 -8.73 2.71
C ILE A 32 -2.75 -9.36 2.44
N PRO A 33 -3.59 -9.55 3.46
CA PRO A 33 -4.96 -9.95 3.22
C PRO A 33 -5.62 -8.85 2.38
N ALA A 34 -5.94 -9.16 1.12
CA ALA A 34 -6.68 -8.25 0.27
C ALA A 34 -8.12 -8.24 0.76
N ASN A 35 -8.38 -7.38 1.75
CA ASN A 35 -9.74 -6.99 2.03
C ASN A 35 -10.15 -6.09 0.87
N THR A 36 -11.08 -6.58 0.05
CA THR A 36 -11.81 -5.81 -0.95
C THR A 36 -11.20 -5.78 -2.37
N LEU A 37 -11.39 -6.88 -3.09
CA LEU A 37 -11.51 -6.83 -4.56
C LEU A 37 -12.86 -6.20 -4.93
N ILE A 38 -12.84 -5.04 -5.59
CA ILE A 38 -14.04 -4.44 -6.18
C ILE A 38 -13.90 -4.60 -7.68
N ASP A 39 -14.71 -5.47 -8.25
CA ASP A 39 -14.93 -5.46 -9.68
C ASP A 39 -15.61 -4.13 -10.04
N ILE A 40 -14.94 -3.32 -10.86
CA ILE A 40 -15.41 -2.01 -11.31
C ILE A 40 -16.73 -2.15 -12.11
N GLN A 41 -17.15 -3.37 -12.46
CA GLN A 41 -18.37 -3.65 -13.24
C GLN A 41 -19.68 -3.75 -12.46
N GLY A 42 -19.68 -3.53 -11.15
CA GLY A 42 -20.92 -3.51 -10.37
C GLY A 42 -20.81 -4.40 -9.13
N ALA A 43 -21.00 -3.76 -7.99
CA ALA A 43 -20.93 -4.30 -6.65
C ALA A 43 -21.63 -5.67 -6.48
N ASP A 44 -20.91 -6.61 -5.84
CA ASP A 44 -21.39 -7.51 -4.77
C ASP A 44 -20.45 -8.71 -4.51
N ARG A 45 -19.31 -8.82 -5.21
CA ARG A 45 -18.39 -9.94 -5.02
C ARG A 45 -17.07 -9.48 -4.45
N PHE A 46 -16.94 -9.64 -3.14
CA PHE A 46 -15.64 -9.65 -2.46
C PHE A 46 -14.96 -10.97 -2.81
N PHE A 47 -13.90 -10.90 -3.61
CA PHE A 47 -13.02 -12.03 -3.80
C PHE A 47 -11.85 -11.89 -2.84
N GLU A 48 -11.61 -12.92 -2.03
CA GLU A 48 -10.36 -13.04 -1.30
C GLU A 48 -9.31 -13.53 -2.28
N ARG A 49 -8.37 -12.66 -2.65
CA ARG A 49 -7.20 -13.05 -3.41
C ARG A 49 -5.97 -12.57 -2.67
N GLU A 50 -5.05 -13.48 -2.37
CA GLU A 50 -3.79 -13.07 -1.75
C GLU A 50 -2.98 -12.23 -2.74
N SER A 51 -2.38 -11.16 -2.21
CA SER A 51 -1.42 -10.36 -2.96
C SER A 51 -0.18 -11.19 -3.30
N GLU A 52 0.30 -11.11 -4.53
CA GLU A 52 1.55 -11.78 -4.90
C GLU A 52 2.76 -11.00 -4.38
N VAL A 53 3.55 -11.63 -3.53
CA VAL A 53 4.74 -11.02 -2.91
C VAL A 53 5.84 -10.84 -3.95
N GLY A 54 6.49 -9.67 -3.93
CA GLY A 54 7.57 -9.32 -4.85
C GLY A 54 7.09 -8.74 -6.18
N ILE A 55 5.77 -8.71 -6.42
CA ILE A 55 5.21 -8.10 -7.63
C ILE A 55 5.05 -6.59 -7.43
N MET A 56 5.40 -5.85 -8.49
CA MET A 56 5.23 -4.42 -8.58
C MET A 56 3.84 -4.09 -9.15
N TYR A 57 3.08 -3.27 -8.45
CA TYR A 57 1.76 -2.81 -8.85
C TYR A 57 1.75 -1.28 -8.95
N LEU A 58 1.04 -0.74 -9.94
CA LEU A 58 0.73 0.67 -9.98
C LEU A 58 -0.52 0.91 -9.14
N LEU A 59 -0.41 1.71 -8.09
CA LEU A 59 -1.55 2.21 -7.34
C LEU A 59 -2.06 3.49 -7.97
N LYS A 60 -3.39 3.58 -8.09
CA LYS A 60 -4.10 4.76 -8.57
C LYS A 60 -5.15 5.19 -7.56
N ARG A 61 -5.23 6.48 -7.28
CA ARG A 61 -6.34 7.07 -6.54
C ARG A 61 -7.58 7.08 -7.41
N VAL A 62 -8.69 6.59 -6.86
CA VAL A 62 -10.01 6.59 -7.47
C VAL A 62 -11.03 7.11 -6.46
N ILE A 63 -12.19 7.50 -6.98
CA ILE A 63 -13.34 7.87 -6.15
C ILE A 63 -13.71 6.67 -5.29
N ASN A 64 -13.96 6.89 -4.00
CA ASN A 64 -14.32 5.83 -3.08
C ASN A 64 -15.62 5.14 -3.55
N PRO A 65 -15.58 3.85 -3.89
CA PRO A 65 -16.72 3.13 -4.45
C PRO A 65 -17.87 2.95 -3.45
N PHE A 66 -17.59 3.14 -2.15
CA PHE A 66 -18.60 3.07 -1.08
C PHE A 66 -19.17 4.45 -0.71
N GLY A 67 -18.78 5.52 -1.41
CA GLY A 67 -19.27 6.87 -1.17
C GLY A 67 -18.68 7.56 0.06
N TYR A 68 -17.63 6.99 0.68
CA TYR A 68 -16.92 7.64 1.77
C TYR A 68 -15.99 8.76 1.27
N PRO A 69 -15.69 9.77 2.11
CA PRO A 69 -14.82 10.88 1.73
C PRO A 69 -13.33 10.50 1.64
N ASP A 70 -12.91 9.39 2.24
CA ASP A 70 -11.52 8.92 2.21
C ASP A 70 -11.17 8.41 0.79
N PRO A 71 -10.06 8.86 0.18
CA PRO A 71 -9.66 8.37 -1.14
C PRO A 71 -9.47 6.85 -1.16
N TRP A 72 -9.74 6.24 -2.31
CA TRP A 72 -9.57 4.79 -2.50
C TRP A 72 -8.41 4.55 -3.45
N LEU A 73 -7.49 3.66 -3.08
CA LEU A 73 -6.32 3.33 -3.87
C LEU A 73 -6.48 1.91 -4.43
N MET A 74 -6.27 1.77 -5.74
CA MET A 74 -6.43 0.52 -6.47
C MET A 74 -5.20 0.15 -7.29
N THR A 75 -4.83 -1.13 -7.30
CA THR A 75 -3.78 -1.66 -8.17
C THR A 75 -4.22 -1.72 -9.64
N SER A 76 -3.28 -1.60 -10.58
CA SER A 76 -3.50 -1.52 -12.04
C SER A 76 -4.08 -2.77 -12.73
N GLY A 77 -4.65 -3.71 -11.98
CA GLY A 77 -5.46 -4.82 -12.51
C GLY A 77 -6.76 -5.01 -11.75
N GLY A 78 -7.13 -4.02 -10.91
CA GLY A 78 -8.24 -4.14 -9.97
C GLY A 78 -8.04 -5.25 -8.95
N VAL A 79 -6.79 -5.67 -8.68
CA VAL A 79 -6.48 -6.86 -7.87
C VAL A 79 -6.58 -6.59 -6.36
N ILE A 80 -6.34 -5.34 -5.95
CA ILE A 80 -6.42 -4.92 -4.55
C ILE A 80 -6.92 -3.49 -4.57
N GLY A 81 -8.06 -3.25 -3.90
CA GLY A 81 -8.57 -1.92 -3.63
C GLY A 81 -8.70 -1.73 -2.13
N ALA A 82 -8.20 -0.63 -1.59
CA ALA A 82 -8.36 -0.31 -0.17
C ALA A 82 -8.39 1.19 0.05
N SER A 83 -8.84 1.59 1.24
CA SER A 83 -8.79 2.99 1.67
C SER A 83 -7.35 3.50 1.73
N GLU A 84 -7.17 4.80 1.51
CA GLU A 84 -5.85 5.41 1.54
C GLU A 84 -5.16 5.21 2.89
N ARG A 85 -5.93 5.32 3.99
CA ARG A 85 -5.43 5.04 5.33
C ARG A 85 -4.88 3.63 5.48
N TRP A 86 -5.54 2.63 4.92
CA TRP A 86 -5.07 1.24 5.01
C TRP A 86 -3.74 1.06 4.27
N TRP A 87 -3.61 1.63 3.06
CA TRP A 87 -2.36 1.59 2.31
C TRP A 87 -1.22 2.30 3.04
N LYS A 88 -1.52 3.43 3.67
CA LYS A 88 -0.57 4.13 4.53
C LYS A 88 -0.04 3.21 5.64
N ASP A 89 -0.91 2.48 6.34
CA ASP A 89 -0.50 1.54 7.39
C ASP A 89 0.38 0.40 6.84
N GLN A 90 0.07 -0.12 5.65
CA GLN A 90 0.89 -1.16 5.01
C GLN A 90 2.27 -0.66 4.58
N ILE A 91 2.34 0.58 4.09
CA ILE A 91 3.60 1.21 3.67
C ILE A 91 4.45 1.53 4.91
N GLU A 92 3.87 2.14 5.94
CA GLU A 92 4.57 2.53 7.17
C GLU A 92 5.06 1.32 7.97
N SER A 93 4.34 0.19 7.92
CA SER A 93 4.78 -1.08 8.52
C SER A 93 5.85 -1.83 7.70
N GLY A 94 6.16 -1.36 6.49
CA GLY A 94 7.09 -2.02 5.57
C GLY A 94 6.55 -3.30 4.96
N ALA A 95 5.24 -3.55 5.03
CA ALA A 95 4.59 -4.60 4.25
C ALA A 95 4.55 -4.26 2.76
N VAL A 96 4.55 -2.96 2.45
CA VAL A 96 4.61 -2.39 1.10
C VAL A 96 5.75 -1.39 1.01
N GLU A 97 6.51 -1.41 -0.08
CA GLU A 97 7.52 -0.40 -0.38
C GLU A 97 7.11 0.39 -1.62
N VAL A 98 7.32 1.72 -1.57
CA VAL A 98 7.09 2.61 -2.71
C VAL A 98 8.39 2.69 -3.51
N GLU A 99 8.35 2.36 -4.80
CA GLU A 99 9.55 2.32 -5.64
C GLU A 99 9.70 3.58 -6.51
N THR A 100 8.61 4.08 -7.10
CA THR A 100 8.66 5.23 -8.01
C THR A 100 7.34 5.96 -8.04
N ILE A 101 7.40 7.29 -7.98
CA ILE A 101 6.23 8.17 -8.16
C ILE A 101 6.10 8.46 -9.65
N VAL A 102 4.91 8.29 -10.22
CA VAL A 102 4.68 8.68 -11.63
C VAL A 102 4.60 10.21 -11.66
N ALA A 103 5.51 10.83 -12.40
CA ALA A 103 5.61 12.29 -12.55
C ALA A 103 4.58 12.85 -13.56
#